data_AF-A0A2W2M973-F1
#
_entry.id   AF-A0A2W2M973-F1
#
_cell.length_a   1.000
_cell.length_b   1.000
_cell.length_c   1.000
_cell.angle_alpha   90.00
_cell.angle_beta   90.00
_cell.angle_gamma   90.00
#
_symmetry.space_group_name_H-M   'P 1'
#
loop_
_entity.id
_entity.type
_entity.pdbx_description
1 polymer ?
#
loop_
_entity_poly.entity_id
_entity_poly.type
_entity_poly.pdbx_seq_one_letter_code
_entity_poly.pdbx_strand_id
1 'polypeptide(L)'
;MTVRRAAALMTMLLIGTAGCTDSHDLAVPDDVCGVTVGTDRLAPFLPSGDEVAQRSYDAGPESPRCRVSVDKKLVVHLSGDIVSTDTDPIKVQGRALTRLGDPAPADNIGDDARIADNGAMAVARCTYQGEQRKFVALVQLQKEIPKERPERRDALEDFLRAYFPKAMEKLGCQGS
;
A
#
# COMPACT_ATOMS: atom_id res chain seq x y z
N MET A 1 -43.68 -38.78 -56.71
CA MET A 1 -42.83 -39.78 -56.03
C MET A 1 -41.48 -39.15 -55.72
N THR A 2 -41.00 -39.39 -54.50
CA THR A 2 -39.62 -39.24 -53.98
C THR A 2 -39.02 -37.84 -53.80
N VAL A 3 -38.32 -37.74 -52.67
CA VAL A 3 -38.03 -36.57 -51.84
C VAL A 3 -36.53 -36.58 -51.48
N ARG A 4 -35.97 -35.36 -51.30
CA ARG A 4 -34.81 -34.95 -50.46
C ARG A 4 -33.35 -35.11 -50.94
N ARG A 5 -32.58 -34.12 -50.44
CA ARG A 5 -31.15 -34.01 -50.06
C ARG A 5 -30.27 -33.23 -51.08
N ALA A 6 -29.40 -32.28 -50.72
CA ALA A 6 -29.03 -31.67 -49.44
C ALA A 6 -28.09 -30.46 -49.66
N ALA A 7 -27.98 -29.65 -48.60
CA ALA A 7 -26.80 -28.91 -48.09
C ALA A 7 -26.22 -27.69 -48.84
N ALA A 8 -26.22 -26.58 -48.09
CA ALA A 8 -25.53 -25.31 -48.32
C ALA A 8 -24.07 -25.34 -47.84
N LEU A 9 -23.16 -24.65 -48.53
CA LEU A 9 -21.77 -24.31 -48.11
C LEU A 9 -21.31 -23.10 -48.96
N MET A 10 -20.51 -22.13 -48.53
CA MET A 10 -20.12 -21.59 -47.22
C MET A 10 -19.29 -20.33 -47.57
N THR A 11 -19.68 -19.15 -47.11
CA THR A 11 -18.94 -17.89 -47.31
C THR A 11 -17.83 -17.83 -46.26
N MET A 12 -16.56 -17.97 -46.65
CA MET A 12 -15.42 -17.75 -45.74
C MET A 12 -14.81 -16.37 -45.97
N LEU A 13 -15.27 -15.43 -45.15
CA LEU A 13 -14.63 -14.14 -44.92
C LEU A 13 -13.82 -14.29 -43.63
N LEU A 14 -12.50 -14.41 -43.73
CA LEU A 14 -11.60 -14.39 -42.56
C LEU A 14 -10.86 -13.05 -42.55
N ILE A 15 -11.47 -12.08 -41.86
CA ILE A 15 -10.80 -10.89 -41.35
C ILE A 15 -10.20 -11.31 -40.01
N GLY A 16 -8.88 -11.36 -39.93
CA GLY A 16 -8.14 -11.59 -38.69
C GLY A 16 -7.20 -10.43 -38.43
N THR A 17 -7.73 -9.28 -38.00
CA THR A 17 -6.93 -8.15 -37.53
C THR A 17 -6.97 -8.07 -36.01
N ALA A 18 -5.76 -7.93 -35.43
CA ALA A 18 -5.46 -7.48 -34.08
C ALA A 18 -6.00 -8.35 -32.93
N GLY A 19 -5.17 -9.29 -32.46
CA GLY A 19 -5.15 -9.63 -31.04
C GLY A 19 -4.61 -8.43 -30.27
N CYS A 20 -5.48 -7.49 -29.92
CA CYS A 20 -5.17 -6.45 -28.96
C CYS A 20 -4.91 -7.14 -27.61
N THR A 21 -3.68 -7.01 -27.14
CA THR A 21 -3.36 -7.09 -25.72
C THR A 21 -4.06 -5.90 -25.08
N ASP A 22 -5.26 -6.10 -24.53
CA ASP A 22 -5.82 -5.16 -23.56
C ASP A 22 -5.04 -5.32 -22.26
N SER A 23 -3.84 -4.75 -22.24
CA SER A 23 -3.14 -4.39 -21.02
C SER A 23 -3.72 -3.04 -20.61
N HIS A 24 -4.84 -3.04 -19.91
CA HIS A 24 -5.27 -1.81 -19.24
C HIS A 24 -4.24 -1.52 -18.15
N ASP A 25 -3.45 -0.47 -18.34
CA ASP A 25 -2.51 -0.01 -17.32
C ASP A 25 -3.31 0.41 -16.07
N LEU A 26 -3.03 -0.24 -14.95
CA LEU A 26 -3.65 0.09 -13.67
C LEU A 26 -3.37 1.56 -13.35
N ALA A 27 -4.42 2.38 -13.25
CA ALA A 27 -4.28 3.78 -12.89
C ALA A 27 -3.86 3.91 -11.41
N VAL A 28 -2.56 4.06 -11.18
CA VAL A 28 -1.99 4.22 -9.84
C VAL A 28 -2.21 5.66 -9.36
N PRO A 29 -2.86 5.88 -8.20
CA PRO A 29 -3.03 7.22 -7.63
C PRO A 29 -1.70 7.79 -7.11
N ASP A 30 -1.57 9.11 -7.11
CA ASP A 30 -0.39 9.82 -6.59
C ASP A 30 -0.45 10.02 -5.06
N ASP A 31 -1.61 9.78 -4.44
CA ASP A 31 -1.82 9.80 -3.01
C ASP A 31 -2.30 8.44 -2.46
N VAL A 32 -2.02 8.22 -1.17
CA VAL A 32 -2.63 7.15 -0.40
C VAL A 32 -3.45 7.71 0.75
N CYS A 33 -4.76 7.52 0.69
CA CYS A 33 -5.75 8.00 1.64
C CYS A 33 -5.58 9.50 1.94
N GLY A 34 -5.35 10.29 0.88
CA GLY A 34 -5.10 11.72 0.90
C GLY A 34 -3.76 12.12 1.49
N VAL A 35 -2.75 11.24 1.47
CA VAL A 35 -1.35 11.53 1.75
C VAL A 35 -0.56 11.37 0.45
N THR A 36 -0.08 12.46 -0.14
CA THR A 36 0.62 12.42 -1.43
C THR A 36 1.98 11.73 -1.29
N VAL A 37 2.19 10.61 -1.98
CA VAL A 37 3.44 9.83 -1.93
C VAL A 37 4.14 9.73 -3.29
N GLY A 38 3.43 10.01 -4.37
CA GLY A 38 3.89 9.76 -5.74
C GLY A 38 3.48 8.36 -6.21
N THR A 39 3.08 8.27 -7.48
CA THR A 39 2.63 7.02 -8.11
C THR A 39 3.73 5.95 -8.10
N ASP A 40 4.97 6.37 -8.29
CA ASP A 40 6.21 5.57 -8.28
C ASP A 40 6.43 4.81 -6.97
N ARG A 41 5.97 5.36 -5.84
CA ARG A 41 6.16 4.74 -4.51
C ARG A 41 5.04 3.80 -4.12
N LEU A 42 3.84 3.98 -4.68
CA LEU A 42 2.71 3.09 -4.44
C LEU A 42 2.69 1.91 -5.42
N ALA A 43 3.02 2.16 -6.69
CA ALA A 43 2.95 1.18 -7.77
C ALA A 43 3.63 -0.16 -7.45
N PRO A 44 4.80 -0.22 -6.79
CA PRO A 44 5.48 -1.49 -6.51
C PRO A 44 4.66 -2.47 -5.69
N PHE A 45 3.70 -2.01 -4.88
CA PHE A 45 2.87 -2.87 -4.03
C PHE A 45 1.56 -3.31 -4.70
N LEU A 46 1.26 -2.78 -5.89
CA LEU A 46 0.02 -3.04 -6.58
C LEU A 46 0.21 -4.21 -7.55
N PRO A 47 -0.52 -5.33 -7.38
CA PRO A 47 -0.57 -6.36 -8.41
C PRO A 47 -1.24 -5.82 -9.67
N SER A 48 -1.13 -6.56 -10.76
CA SER A 48 -1.98 -6.39 -11.95
C SER A 48 -3.46 -6.38 -11.55
N GLY A 49 -4.23 -5.54 -12.21
CA GLY A 49 -5.67 -5.40 -12.02
C GLY A 49 -6.21 -4.18 -12.77
N ASP A 50 -7.48 -3.89 -12.57
CA ASP A 50 -8.18 -2.84 -13.30
C ASP A 50 -8.47 -1.61 -12.42
N GLU A 51 -8.73 -1.84 -11.13
CA GLU A 51 -9.21 -0.79 -10.22
C GLU A 51 -8.41 -0.73 -8.91
N VAL A 52 -7.83 0.44 -8.60
CA VAL A 52 -7.31 0.77 -7.26
C VAL A 52 -8.39 1.47 -6.44
N ALA A 53 -8.76 0.88 -5.32
CA ALA A 53 -9.70 1.47 -4.36
C ALA A 53 -9.01 1.78 -3.04
N GLN A 54 -9.31 2.95 -2.48
CA GLN A 54 -8.79 3.42 -1.20
C GLN A 54 -9.92 3.65 -0.22
N ARG A 55 -9.79 3.12 0.99
CA ARG A 55 -10.79 3.30 2.05
C ARG A 55 -10.13 3.68 3.36
N SER A 56 -10.37 4.92 3.76
CA SER A 56 -10.14 5.35 5.14
C SER A 56 -11.26 4.85 6.03
N TYR A 57 -10.93 4.48 7.27
CA TYR A 57 -11.94 4.21 8.29
C TYR A 57 -11.47 4.73 9.63
N ASP A 58 -12.43 5.21 10.41
CA ASP A 58 -12.17 5.80 11.71
C ASP A 58 -11.99 4.69 12.76
N ALA A 59 -10.86 4.72 13.46
CA ALA A 59 -10.61 3.90 14.65
C ALA A 59 -10.36 4.78 15.89
N GLY A 60 -10.72 6.07 15.80
CA GLY A 60 -10.42 7.14 16.73
C GLY A 60 -9.63 8.27 16.04
N PRO A 61 -9.77 9.53 16.51
CA PRO A 61 -9.08 10.68 15.93
C PRO A 61 -7.54 10.58 16.04
N GLU A 62 -7.04 9.80 17.01
CA GLU A 62 -5.60 9.55 17.21
C GLU A 62 -5.10 8.31 16.43
N SER A 63 -5.97 7.59 15.72
CA SER A 63 -5.68 6.27 15.15
C SER A 63 -6.16 6.10 13.70
N PRO A 64 -5.75 6.95 12.74
CA PRO A 64 -6.21 6.86 11.37
C PRO A 64 -5.84 5.51 10.74
N ARG A 65 -6.78 4.91 10.00
CA ARG A 65 -6.57 3.66 9.27
C ARG A 65 -6.93 3.80 7.81
N CYS A 66 -6.16 3.13 6.96
CA CYS A 66 -6.37 3.15 5.52
C CYS A 66 -6.13 1.77 4.91
N ARG A 67 -7.00 1.40 3.97
CA ARG A 67 -6.89 0.17 3.18
C ARG A 67 -6.79 0.53 1.71
N VAL A 68 -5.79 -0.03 1.03
CA VAL A 68 -5.64 0.02 -0.42
C VAL A 68 -5.94 -1.37 -0.97
N SER A 69 -6.81 -1.45 -1.96
CA SER A 69 -7.22 -2.70 -2.61
C SER A 69 -7.07 -2.60 -4.12
N VAL A 70 -6.72 -3.71 -4.75
CA VAL A 70 -6.79 -3.88 -6.22
C VAL A 70 -7.85 -4.93 -6.51
N ASP A 71 -8.82 -4.59 -7.35
CA ASP A 71 -9.98 -5.44 -7.69
C ASP A 71 -10.63 -6.04 -6.44
N LYS A 72 -10.89 -5.18 -5.45
CA LYS A 72 -11.51 -5.51 -4.15
C LYS A 72 -10.69 -6.43 -3.23
N LYS A 73 -9.45 -6.77 -3.60
CA LYS A 73 -8.53 -7.52 -2.75
C LYS A 73 -7.59 -6.56 -2.03
N LEU A 74 -7.57 -6.61 -0.69
CA LEU A 74 -6.66 -5.79 0.12
C LEU A 74 -5.20 -6.12 -0.23
N VAL A 75 -4.40 -5.07 -0.47
CA VAL A 75 -2.98 -5.18 -0.82
C VAL A 75 -2.09 -4.45 0.16
N VAL A 76 -2.51 -3.26 0.63
CA VAL A 76 -1.79 -2.47 1.63
C VAL A 76 -2.75 -2.08 2.75
N HIS A 77 -2.32 -2.27 3.99
CA HIS A 77 -2.96 -1.75 5.17
C HIS A 77 -2.03 -0.75 5.86
N LEU A 78 -2.55 0.45 6.11
CA LEU A 78 -1.85 1.54 6.75
C LEU A 78 -2.52 1.89 8.06
N SER A 79 -1.70 2.21 9.05
CA SER A 79 -2.17 2.77 10.30
C SER A 79 -1.25 3.85 10.83
N GLY A 80 -1.85 4.89 11.38
CA GLY A 80 -1.20 5.85 12.26
C GLY A 80 -1.72 5.71 13.68
N ASP A 81 -0.91 6.02 14.67
CA ASP A 81 -1.30 6.08 16.08
C ASP A 81 -0.53 7.22 16.80
N ILE A 82 -1.25 8.06 17.56
CA ILE A 82 -0.65 9.03 18.50
C ILE A 82 -0.55 8.39 19.88
N VAL A 83 0.67 8.23 20.39
CA VAL A 83 0.93 7.57 21.68
C VAL A 83 1.66 8.48 22.66
N SER A 84 1.66 8.11 23.94
CA SER A 84 2.43 8.81 24.98
C SER A 84 3.94 8.72 24.71
N THR A 85 4.69 9.74 25.12
CA THR A 85 6.16 9.78 25.02
C THR A 85 6.85 8.66 25.79
N ASP A 86 6.20 8.13 26.83
CA ASP A 86 6.73 7.03 27.66
C ASP A 86 6.57 5.66 26.99
N THR A 87 5.76 5.58 25.94
CA THR A 87 5.59 4.35 25.17
C THR A 87 6.78 4.13 24.26
N ASP A 88 7.35 2.92 24.27
CA ASP A 88 8.28 2.43 23.24
C ASP A 88 7.47 1.65 22.18
N PRO A 89 7.20 2.26 21.01
CA PRO A 89 6.32 1.64 20.02
C PRO A 89 6.97 0.44 19.34
N ILE A 90 8.30 0.45 19.15
CA ILE A 90 9.04 -0.68 18.59
C ILE A 90 8.87 -1.91 19.48
N LYS A 91 9.03 -1.73 20.79
CA LYS A 91 8.86 -2.83 21.75
C LYS A 91 7.41 -3.32 21.81
N VAL A 92 6.44 -2.41 21.86
CA VAL A 92 5.01 -2.76 21.90
C VAL A 92 4.60 -3.52 20.63
N GLN A 93 5.05 -3.06 19.47
CA GLN A 93 4.73 -3.66 18.16
C GLN A 93 5.66 -4.81 17.78
N GLY A 94 6.61 -5.20 18.62
CA GLY A 94 7.65 -6.17 18.28
C GLY A 94 7.09 -7.48 17.72
N ARG A 95 6.07 -8.07 18.37
CA ARG A 95 5.41 -9.28 17.85
C ARG A 95 4.70 -9.07 16.50
N ALA A 96 4.09 -7.90 16.30
CA ALA A 96 3.44 -7.59 15.04
C ALA A 96 4.48 -7.45 13.92
N LEU A 97 5.60 -6.78 14.19
CA LEU A 97 6.72 -6.62 13.25
C LEU A 97 7.39 -7.95 12.90
N THR A 98 7.66 -8.82 13.87
CA THR A 98 8.22 -10.16 13.59
C THR A 98 7.29 -11.02 12.74
N ARG A 99 5.97 -10.85 12.85
CA ARG A 99 5.01 -11.55 11.97
C ARG A 99 5.07 -11.02 10.53
N LEU A 100 5.59 -9.82 10.31
CA LEU A 100 5.80 -9.23 8.98
C LEU A 100 7.15 -9.64 8.37
N GLY A 101 7.96 -10.44 9.06
CA GLY A 101 9.25 -10.94 8.57
C GLY A 101 10.39 -10.64 9.55
N ASP A 102 11.57 -10.34 9.03
CA ASP A 102 12.76 -9.99 9.83
C ASP A 102 12.95 -8.45 9.94
N PRO A 103 12.42 -7.79 11.00
CA PRO A 103 12.52 -6.34 11.14
C PRO A 103 13.95 -5.89 11.41
N ALA A 104 14.49 -5.04 10.54
CA ALA A 104 15.80 -4.41 10.70
C ALA A 104 15.64 -2.87 10.84
N PRO A 105 16.56 -2.17 11.55
CA PRO A 105 16.58 -0.72 11.58
C PRO A 105 16.69 -0.10 10.18
N ALA A 106 16.07 1.05 9.99
CA ALA A 106 16.28 1.90 8.82
C ALA A 106 16.56 3.33 9.25
N ASP A 107 17.50 3.96 8.56
CA ASP A 107 18.00 5.28 8.92
C ASP A 107 17.26 6.40 8.16
N ASN A 108 17.32 7.59 8.74
CA ASN A 108 16.78 8.83 8.15
C ASN A 108 15.24 8.80 7.93
N ILE A 109 14.49 8.05 8.74
CA ILE A 109 13.02 8.03 8.72
C ILE A 109 12.51 8.22 10.17
N GLY A 110 12.08 9.44 10.49
CA GLY A 110 11.67 9.78 11.85
C GLY A 110 12.81 9.64 12.87
N ASP A 111 12.45 9.43 14.13
CA ASP A 111 13.38 9.18 15.23
C ASP A 111 13.81 7.70 15.31
N ASP A 112 12.93 6.79 14.88
CA ASP A 112 13.21 5.36 14.82
C ASP A 112 12.35 4.66 13.76
N ALA A 113 12.93 3.76 12.96
CA ALA A 113 12.21 3.01 11.95
C ALA A 113 12.66 1.56 11.81
N ARG A 114 11.73 0.68 11.43
CA ARG A 114 11.97 -0.75 11.18
C ARG A 114 11.38 -1.16 9.84
N ILE A 115 12.16 -1.84 9.01
CA ILE A 115 11.72 -2.48 7.78
C ILE A 115 11.74 -3.99 8.00
N ALA A 116 10.58 -4.64 7.88
CA ALA A 116 10.41 -6.09 7.85
C ALA A 116 10.17 -6.55 6.39
N ASP A 117 9.96 -7.84 6.17
CA ASP A 117 9.82 -8.37 4.81
C ASP A 117 8.52 -7.94 4.12
N ASN A 118 7.44 -7.78 4.87
CA ASN A 118 6.10 -7.44 4.38
C ASN A 118 5.51 -6.23 5.11
N GLY A 119 6.34 -5.40 5.74
CA GLY A 119 5.87 -4.20 6.38
C GLY A 119 6.97 -3.31 6.90
N ALA A 120 6.59 -2.10 7.29
CA ALA A 120 7.53 -1.07 7.70
C ALA A 120 6.88 -0.19 8.75
N MET A 121 7.66 0.28 9.72
CA MET A 121 7.17 1.14 10.79
C MET A 121 8.13 2.29 11.04
N ALA A 122 7.60 3.47 11.28
CA ALA A 122 8.36 4.65 11.70
C ALA A 122 7.73 5.30 12.92
N VAL A 123 8.56 5.95 13.72
CA VAL A 123 8.21 6.65 14.95
C VAL A 123 8.89 8.01 14.94
N ALA A 124 8.19 9.05 15.35
CA ALA A 124 8.79 10.34 15.65
C ALA A 124 8.04 11.02 16.79
N ARG A 125 8.76 11.80 17.59
CA ARG A 125 8.18 12.75 18.52
C ARG A 125 7.52 13.90 17.76
N CYS A 126 6.45 14.41 18.33
CA CYS A 126 5.76 15.56 17.81
C CYS A 126 4.95 16.26 18.88
N THR A 127 4.50 17.47 18.55
CA THR A 127 3.45 18.15 19.32
C THR A 127 2.11 17.83 18.70
N TYR A 128 1.19 17.28 19.50
CA TYR A 128 -0.19 17.01 19.10
C TYR A 128 -1.13 17.61 20.16
N GLN A 129 -2.05 18.48 19.72
CA GLN A 129 -2.99 19.20 20.59
C GLN A 129 -2.32 19.93 21.78
N GLY A 130 -1.10 20.45 21.56
CA GLY A 130 -0.33 21.19 22.57
C GLY A 130 0.50 20.33 23.52
N GLU A 131 0.47 19.00 23.38
CA GLU A 131 1.23 18.08 24.21
C GLU A 131 2.32 17.36 23.41
N GLN A 132 3.44 17.05 24.06
CA GLN A 132 4.46 16.18 23.49
C GLN A 132 3.92 14.75 23.41
N ARG A 133 3.94 14.17 22.21
CA ARG A 133 3.48 12.83 21.90
C ARG A 133 4.47 12.15 20.95
N LYS A 134 4.18 10.91 20.58
CA LYS A 134 4.84 10.24 19.45
C LYS A 134 3.79 9.87 18.42
N PHE A 135 4.12 10.03 17.15
CA PHE A 135 3.37 9.42 16.06
C PHE A 135 4.05 8.15 15.59
N VAL A 136 3.23 7.13 15.35
CA VAL A 136 3.66 5.82 14.88
C VAL A 136 2.92 5.55 13.58
N ALA A 137 3.64 5.31 12.49
CA ALA A 137 3.04 4.81 11.25
C ALA A 137 3.47 3.37 11.00
N LEU A 138 2.54 2.51 10.63
CA LEU A 138 2.79 1.13 10.25
C LEU A 138 2.16 0.85 8.87
N VAL A 139 2.97 0.26 7.99
CA VAL A 139 2.61 -0.22 6.66
C VAL A 139 2.66 -1.75 6.67
N GLN A 140 1.61 -2.40 6.18
CA GLN A 140 1.52 -3.86 6.10
C GLN A 140 1.06 -4.28 4.71
N LEU A 141 1.91 -5.05 4.02
CA LEU A 141 1.59 -5.68 2.76
C LEU A 141 0.82 -6.98 3.01
N GLN A 142 -0.27 -7.17 2.28
CA GLN A 142 -1.06 -8.42 2.35
C GLN A 142 -0.60 -9.46 1.32
N LYS A 143 0.34 -9.07 0.44
CA LYS A 143 0.95 -9.91 -0.56
C LYS A 143 2.45 -9.62 -0.61
N GLU A 144 3.24 -10.63 -0.91
CA GLU A 144 4.67 -10.50 -1.16
C GLU A 144 4.88 -9.92 -2.57
N ILE A 145 4.70 -8.61 -2.71
CA ILE A 145 4.90 -7.84 -3.94
C ILE A 145 5.66 -6.56 -3.57
N PRO A 146 6.81 -6.25 -4.21
CA PRO A 146 7.60 -7.07 -5.15
C PRO A 146 7.92 -8.48 -4.62
N LYS A 147 8.21 -9.45 -5.49
CA LYS A 147 8.42 -10.86 -5.06
C LYS A 147 9.77 -11.06 -4.37
N GLU A 148 10.81 -10.43 -4.92
CA GLU A 148 12.14 -10.47 -4.34
C GLU A 148 12.17 -9.68 -3.04
N ARG A 149 12.66 -10.33 -1.98
CA ARG A 149 12.68 -9.75 -0.63
C ARG A 149 13.46 -8.44 -0.57
N PRO A 150 14.68 -8.31 -1.16
CA PRO A 150 15.43 -7.05 -1.11
C PRO A 150 14.66 -5.91 -1.79
N GLU A 151 14.16 -6.13 -3.01
CA GLU A 151 13.38 -5.14 -3.76
C GLU A 151 12.13 -4.68 -2.99
N ARG A 152 11.44 -5.63 -2.34
CA ARG A 152 10.26 -5.31 -1.53
C ARG A 152 10.59 -4.48 -0.30
N ARG A 153 11.73 -4.74 0.34
CA ARG A 153 12.19 -3.97 1.50
C ARG A 153 12.62 -2.57 1.09
N ASP A 154 13.34 -2.43 -0.03
CA ASP A 154 13.74 -1.13 -0.58
C ASP A 154 12.51 -0.29 -0.94
N ALA A 155 11.50 -0.90 -1.58
CA ALA A 155 10.24 -0.24 -1.90
C ALA A 155 9.50 0.21 -0.63
N LEU A 156 9.43 -0.65 0.40
CA LEU A 156 8.82 -0.32 1.69
C LEU A 156 9.53 0.85 2.37
N GLU A 157 10.86 0.89 2.31
CA GLU A 157 11.64 1.97 2.87
C GLU A 157 11.40 3.30 2.16
N ASP A 158 11.44 3.33 0.81
CA ASP A 158 11.19 4.54 0.04
C ASP A 158 9.76 5.05 0.21
N PHE A 159 8.78 4.15 0.22
CA PHE A 159 7.40 4.50 0.52
C PHE A 159 7.27 5.10 1.93
N LEU A 160 7.83 4.46 2.94
CA LEU A 160 7.73 4.93 4.32
C LEU A 160 8.40 6.30 4.50
N ARG A 161 9.56 6.51 3.85
CA ARG A 161 10.28 7.78 3.83
C ARG A 161 9.44 8.92 3.27
N ALA A 162 8.67 8.67 2.21
CA ALA A 162 7.78 9.67 1.62
C ALA A 162 6.45 9.85 2.38
N TYR A 163 5.88 8.76 2.86
CA TYR A 163 4.56 8.73 3.52
C TYR A 163 4.61 9.29 4.94
N PHE A 164 5.59 8.88 5.74
CA PHE A 164 5.63 9.12 7.19
C PHE A 164 5.51 10.61 7.58
N PRO A 165 6.35 11.54 7.09
CA PRO A 165 6.26 12.94 7.50
C PRO A 165 4.92 13.58 7.10
N LYS A 166 4.41 13.26 5.92
CA LYS A 166 3.15 13.83 5.41
C LYS A 166 1.92 13.26 6.13
N ALA A 167 1.97 11.98 6.51
CA ALA A 167 0.92 11.38 7.32
C ALA A 167 0.87 12.01 8.72
N MET A 168 2.05 12.30 9.29
CA MET A 168 2.19 12.99 10.56
C MET A 168 1.60 14.41 10.50
N GLU A 169 1.98 15.20 9.49
CA GLU A 169 1.46 16.55 9.23
C GLU A 169 -0.06 16.56 9.04
N LYS A 170 -0.58 15.63 8.23
CA LYS A 170 -2.03 15.49 7.97
C LYS A 170 -2.83 15.24 9.25
N LEU A 171 -2.25 14.51 10.21
CA LEU A 171 -2.87 14.22 11.49
C LEU A 171 -2.78 15.41 12.48
N GLY A 172 -2.08 16.49 12.12
CA GLY A 172 -1.85 17.64 13.00
C GLY A 172 -0.79 17.39 14.06
N CYS A 173 0.04 16.35 13.88
CA CYS A 173 1.19 16.06 14.71
C CYS A 173 2.40 16.76 14.08
N GLN A 174 2.85 17.85 14.71
CA GLN A 174 3.89 18.71 14.15
C GLN A 174 5.25 18.29 14.71
N GLY A 175 6.19 17.99 13.83
CA GLY A 175 7.56 17.59 14.23
C GLY A 175 8.15 18.63 15.19
N SER A 176 8.79 18.13 16.25
CA SER A 176 9.49 18.94 17.26
C SER A 176 10.87 19.36 16.80
#